data_AF-A0A142BG66-F1
#
_entry.id   AF-A0A142BG66-F1
#
_cell.length_a   1.000
_cell.length_b   1.000
_cell.length_c   1.000
_cell.angle_alpha   90.00
_cell.angle_beta   90.00
_cell.angle_gamma   90.00
#
_symmetry.space_group_name_H-M   'P 1'
#
loop_
_entity.id
_entity.type
_entity.pdbx_description
1 polymer ?
#
loop_
_entity_poly.entity_id
_entity_poly.type
_entity_poly.pdbx_seq_one_letter_code
_entity_poly.pdbx_strand_id
1 'polypeptide(L)' 'MIWEQIVGLAEDGNVAIAWATNTESGFDFQTYGNNRRIPIDEDGLRLVLFQPDT' A
#
# COMPACT_ATOMS: atom_id res chain seq x y z
N MET A 1 1.29 -14.69 -9.17
CA MET A 1 0.17 -13.78 -8.79
C MET A 1 0.51 -12.34 -9.20
N ILE A 2 -0.46 -11.45 -9.47
CA ILE A 2 -0.21 -10.07 -9.96
C ILE A 2 0.78 -9.31 -9.07
N TRP A 3 0.69 -9.47 -7.74
CA TRP A 3 1.59 -8.82 -6.79
C TRP A 3 3.06 -9.20 -6.98
N GLU A 4 3.36 -10.47 -7.20
CA GLU A 4 4.75 -10.93 -7.43
C GLU A 4 5.34 -10.34 -8.71
N GLN A 5 4.50 -10.13 -9.73
CA GLN A 5 4.91 -9.47 -10.97
C GLN A 5 5.23 -7.99 -10.72
N ILE A 6 4.41 -7.31 -9.91
CA ILE A 6 4.67 -5.92 -9.50
C ILE A 6 6.02 -5.82 -8.79
N VAL A 7 6.25 -6.66 -7.77
CA VAL A 7 7.50 -6.65 -7.01
C VAL A 7 8.72 -6.96 -7.90
N GLY A 8 8.57 -7.84 -8.90
CA GLY A 8 9.66 -8.22 -9.79
C GLY A 8 9.93 -7.26 -10.96
N LEU A 9 8.97 -6.41 -11.33
CA LEU A 9 9.02 -5.61 -12.56
C LEU A 9 8.89 -4.10 -12.33
N ALA A 10 8.51 -3.66 -11.13
CA ALA A 10 8.31 -2.23 -10.84
C ALA A 10 9.62 -1.44 -10.70
N GLU A 11 10.77 -2.11 -10.55
CA GLU A 11 12.10 -1.48 -10.45
C GLU A 11 12.12 -0.31 -9.43
N ASP A 12 12.53 0.89 -9.85
CA ASP A 12 12.59 2.12 -9.06
C ASP A 12 11.22 2.84 -8.95
N GLY A 13 10.18 2.26 -9.55
CA GLY A 13 8.82 2.77 -9.48
C GLY A 13 8.16 2.55 -8.11
N ASN A 14 7.00 3.18 -7.93
CA ASN A 14 6.14 2.94 -6.78
C ASN A 14 4.75 2.47 -7.22
N VAL A 15 4.14 1.60 -6.43
CA VAL A 15 2.83 1.00 -6.71
C VAL A 15 2.00 0.93 -5.43
N ALA A 16 0.71 1.21 -5.55
CA ALA A 16 -0.29 0.86 -4.55
C ALA A 16 -1.30 -0.09 -5.20
N ILE A 17 -1.58 -1.22 -4.54
CA ILE A 17 -2.62 -2.15 -4.94
C ILE A 17 -3.65 -2.24 -3.82
N ALA A 18 -4.93 -2.17 -4.18
CA ALA A 18 -6.05 -2.33 -3.26
C ALA A 18 -7.02 -3.37 -3.80
N TRP A 19 -7.66 -4.10 -2.91
CA TRP A 19 -8.63 -5.14 -3.25
C TRP A 19 -9.77 -5.15 -2.23
N ALA A 20 -10.94 -5.64 -2.66
CA ALA A 20 -12.10 -5.78 -1.79
C ALA A 20 -11.88 -6.89 -0.75
N THR A 21 -12.31 -6.64 0.49
CA THR A 21 -12.26 -7.60 1.59
C THR A 21 -13.55 -7.54 2.40
N ASN A 22 -13.81 -8.56 3.22
CA ASN A 22 -14.97 -8.59 4.14
C ASN A 22 -14.66 -7.95 5.50
N THR A 23 -13.79 -6.93 5.51
CA THR A 23 -13.45 -6.14 6.72
C THR A 23 -14.40 -4.95 6.86
N GLU A 24 -14.34 -4.23 7.99
CA GLU A 24 -15.16 -3.03 8.22
C GLU A 24 -14.97 -1.97 7.14
N SER A 25 -13.73 -1.75 6.67
CA SER A 25 -13.43 -0.78 5.62
C SER A 25 -13.84 -1.25 4.22
N GLY A 26 -14.11 -2.55 4.03
CA GLY A 26 -14.51 -3.13 2.74
C GLY A 26 -13.37 -3.31 1.73
N PHE A 27 -12.15 -2.92 2.09
CA PHE A 27 -10.95 -3.10 1.27
C PHE A 27 -9.70 -3.28 2.15
N ASP A 28 -8.63 -3.79 1.55
CA ASP A 28 -7.27 -3.71 2.09
C ASP A 28 -6.32 -3.28 0.96
N PHE A 29 -5.13 -2.83 1.32
CA PHE A 29 -4.15 -2.37 0.35
C PHE A 29 -2.72 -2.60 0.83
N GLN A 30 -1.80 -2.63 -0.13
CA GLN A 30 -0.38 -2.66 0.13
C GLN A 30 0.38 -1.84 -0.92
N THR A 31 1.60 -1.45 -0.57
CA THR A 31 2.45 -0.59 -1.40
C THR A 31 3.80 -1.22 -1.69
N TYR A 32 4.40 -0.87 -2.82
CA TYR A 32 5.77 -1.21 -3.21
C TYR A 32 6.51 0.08 -3.61
N GLY A 33 7.81 0.10 -3.36
CA GLY A 33 8.69 1.21 -3.70
C GLY A 33 8.64 2.36 -2.68
N ASN A 34 9.48 3.37 -2.91
CA ASN A 34 9.56 4.54 -2.04
C ASN A 34 8.42 5.53 -2.33
N ASN A 35 7.63 5.87 -1.32
CA ASN A 35 6.55 6.85 -1.39
C ASN A 35 6.39 7.54 -0.04
N ARG A 36 6.06 8.84 -0.06
CA ARG A 36 5.73 9.59 1.16
C ARG A 36 4.39 9.20 1.76
N ARG A 37 3.57 8.43 1.03
CA ARG A 37 2.31 7.83 1.49
C ARG A 37 2.61 6.40 1.95
N ILE A 38 2.77 6.21 3.24
CA ILE A 38 3.14 4.93 3.84
C ILE A 38 1.90 4.30 4.48
N PRO A 39 1.56 3.03 4.19
CA PRO A 39 0.51 2.31 4.90
C PRO A 39 0.90 2.15 6.38
N ILE A 40 -0.01 2.49 7.27
CA ILE A 40 0.11 2.27 8.73
C ILE A 40 -1.07 1.46 9.23
N ASP A 41 -0.87 0.75 10.33
CA ASP A 41 -1.92 0.09 11.09
C ASP A 41 -2.15 0.92 12.36
N GLU A 42 -3.35 1.45 12.52
CA GLU A 42 -3.77 2.22 13.69
C GLU A 42 -5.00 1.54 14.27
N ASP A 43 -4.82 0.85 15.40
CA ASP A 43 -5.86 0.07 16.08
C ASP A 43 -6.61 -0.91 15.15
N GLY A 44 -5.89 -1.58 14.24
CA GLY A 44 -6.46 -2.54 13.29
C GLY A 44 -7.12 -1.90 12.05
N LEU A 45 -7.07 -0.57 11.92
CA LEU A 45 -7.46 0.14 10.70
C LEU A 45 -6.24 0.40 9.82
N ARG A 46 -6.35 0.01 8.55
CA ARG A 46 -5.33 0.33 7.55
C ARG A 46 -5.49 1.76 7.06
N LEU A 47 -4.55 2.64 7.41
CA LEU A 47 -4.54 4.06 7.04
C LEU A 47 -3.29 4.44 6.25
N VAL A 48 -3.23 5.69 5.76
CA VAL A 48 -2.09 6.23 5.02
C VAL A 48 -1.47 7.38 5.82
N LEU A 49 -0.22 7.23 6.22
CA LEU A 49 0.61 8.30 6.76
C LEU A 49 1.22 9.10 5.61
N PHE A 50 1.05 10.42 5.62
CA PHE A 50 1.74 11.31 4.68
C PHE A 50 2.94 11.99 5.34
N GLN A 51 4.14 11.60 4.93
CA GLN A 51 5.39 12.14 5.45
C GLN A 51 5.64 13.57 4.95
N PRO A 52 6.25 14.45 5.77
CA PRO A 52 6.66 15.79 5.34
C PRO A 52 7.67 15.75 4.19
N ASP A 53 7.81 16.87 3.48
CA ASP A 53 8.92 17.07 2.56
C ASP A 53 10.20 17.36 3.34
N THR A 54 11.30 16.68 2.99
CA THR A 54 12.67 17.04 3.41
C THR A 54 13.16 18.30 2.73
#